data_AF-F2QCN9-F1
#
_entry.id   AF-F2QCN9-F1
#
_cell.length_a   1.000
_cell.length_b   1.000
_cell.length_c   1.000
_cell.angle_alpha   90.00
_cell.angle_beta   90.00
_cell.angle_gamma   90.00
#
_symmetry.space_group_name_H-M   'P 1'
#
loop_
_entity.id
_entity.type
_entity.pdbx_description
1 polymer ?
#
loop_
_entity_poly.entity_id
_entity_poly.type
_entity_poly.pdbx_seq_one_letter_code
_entity_poly.pdbx_strand_id
1 'polypeptide(L)'
;MAKKFATGNSDRLFKDLEISELKEQNIILERQGEREEERFYENRIYQIKLQMAQATDEQQLVLLEEMLSQEIANLEEVKEINRQNEKRRRMMYFIPFILCFFIFYSSCIVHLIYSEQKNNEDKTAILNNSSNVVSSTSTSSTKQASLGGNKSQDKQTSSTTSASSSSQISKVYIGNFIGRKSTDVVAELKEKKVPENLIKIEEEESTEMEPGTILRQSLSEGTTYDLSKATQIVLTVAKKAVTVQMPNYIGSSLEFTKNNLTQIVGVKEANIEIVEVGSAPEGTAEGTVVSQTPKAGEKVDLKRTRIKISIYKPNNTQTSQSRSR
;
A
#
# COMPACT_ATOMS: atom_id res chain seq x y z
N MET A 1 21.12 -46.56 -25.19
CA MET A 1 20.73 -45.13 -25.33
C MET A 1 20.71 -44.50 -23.94
N ALA A 2 20.98 -43.19 -23.82
CA ALA A 2 21.26 -42.55 -22.55
C ALA A 2 20.16 -41.58 -22.08
N LYS A 3 20.00 -41.50 -20.75
CA LYS A 3 19.50 -40.39 -19.91
C LYS A 3 18.07 -39.83 -20.14
N LYS A 4 17.57 -39.25 -19.03
CA LYS A 4 16.26 -38.59 -18.78
C LYS A 4 15.14 -39.58 -18.43
N PHE A 5 14.27 -39.34 -17.44
CA PHE A 5 14.01 -38.14 -16.63
C PHE A 5 13.89 -38.45 -15.13
N ALA A 6 14.53 -37.63 -14.28
CA ALA A 6 14.33 -37.60 -12.83
C ALA A 6 14.66 -36.19 -12.27
N THR A 7 14.11 -35.16 -12.89
CA THR A 7 14.43 -33.73 -12.62
C THR A 7 13.20 -32.90 -12.18
N GLY A 8 12.00 -33.49 -12.13
CA GLY A 8 10.77 -32.72 -11.90
C GLY A 8 10.54 -32.23 -10.46
N ASN A 9 11.16 -32.88 -9.46
CA ASN A 9 10.90 -32.61 -8.04
C ASN A 9 12.06 -31.87 -7.35
N SER A 10 13.31 -32.16 -7.74
CA SER A 10 14.50 -31.38 -7.34
C SER A 10 14.32 -29.91 -7.68
N ASP A 11 13.93 -29.63 -8.93
CA ASP A 11 13.89 -28.29 -9.50
C ASP A 11 12.72 -27.45 -8.94
N ARG A 12 11.78 -28.08 -8.21
CA ARG A 12 10.77 -27.41 -7.39
C ARG A 12 11.32 -27.11 -6.00
N LEU A 13 11.89 -28.12 -5.33
CA LEU A 13 12.48 -27.97 -4.00
C LEU A 13 13.57 -26.88 -3.96
N PHE A 14 14.43 -26.81 -4.99
CA PHE A 14 15.44 -25.77 -5.11
C PHE A 14 14.83 -24.36 -5.26
N LYS A 15 13.73 -24.22 -6.02
CA LYS A 15 13.03 -22.93 -6.17
C LYS A 15 12.31 -22.53 -4.89
N ASP A 16 11.68 -23.47 -4.20
CA ASP A 16 11.01 -23.21 -2.93
C ASP A 16 12.00 -22.78 -1.85
N LEU A 17 13.21 -23.37 -1.85
CA LEU A 17 14.32 -22.97 -0.98
C LEU A 17 14.86 -21.57 -1.33
N GLU A 18 15.15 -21.30 -2.61
CA GLU A 18 15.59 -19.99 -3.10
C GLU A 18 14.56 -18.88 -2.78
N ILE A 19 13.27 -19.16 -2.96
CA ILE A 19 12.17 -18.25 -2.57
C ILE A 19 12.13 -18.04 -1.05
N SER A 20 12.48 -19.04 -0.24
CA SER A 20 12.54 -18.90 1.22
C SER A 20 13.71 -18.05 1.68
N GLU A 21 14.90 -18.25 1.13
CA GLU A 21 16.10 -17.44 1.43
C GLU A 21 15.90 -15.97 1.02
N LEU A 22 15.32 -15.73 -0.16
CA LEU A 22 14.98 -14.36 -0.62
C LEU A 22 13.99 -13.66 0.31
N LYS A 23 13.00 -14.38 0.86
CA LYS A 23 12.05 -13.83 1.85
C LYS A 23 12.76 -13.47 3.16
N GLU A 24 13.65 -14.34 3.65
CA GLU A 24 14.41 -14.06 4.87
C GLU A 24 15.36 -12.87 4.71
N GLN A 25 16.08 -12.78 3.58
CA GLN A 25 16.93 -11.63 3.26
C GLN A 25 16.13 -10.33 3.18
N ASN A 26 14.96 -10.33 2.55
CA ASN A 26 14.11 -9.14 2.48
C ASN A 26 13.64 -8.70 3.88
N ILE A 27 13.27 -9.64 4.76
CA ILE A 27 12.89 -9.37 6.16
C ILE A 27 14.08 -8.89 7.01
N ILE A 28 15.32 -9.27 6.68
CA ILE A 28 16.53 -8.72 7.31
C ILE A 28 16.72 -7.26 6.86
N LEU A 29 16.59 -6.98 5.56
CA LEU A 29 16.76 -5.66 4.97
C LEU A 29 15.69 -4.67 5.47
N GLU A 30 14.41 -5.06 5.51
CA GLU A 30 13.33 -4.29 6.12
C GLU A 30 13.68 -3.89 7.57
N ARG A 31 14.13 -4.85 8.39
CA ARG A 31 14.55 -4.59 9.79
C ARG A 31 15.84 -3.79 9.92
N GLN A 32 16.64 -3.63 8.86
CA GLN A 32 17.75 -2.68 8.84
C GLN A 32 17.21 -1.27 8.56
N GLY A 33 16.36 -1.12 7.53
CA GLY A 33 15.68 0.14 7.21
C GLY A 33 14.89 0.71 8.40
N GLU A 34 14.02 -0.10 9.03
CA GLU A 34 13.24 0.28 10.21
C GLU A 34 14.11 0.82 11.37
N ARG A 35 15.28 0.19 11.61
CA ARG A 35 16.23 0.63 12.64
C ARG A 35 17.10 1.82 12.21
N GLU A 36 17.25 2.07 10.92
CA GLU A 36 17.92 3.28 10.42
C GLU A 36 16.99 4.48 10.49
N GLU A 37 15.71 4.28 10.20
CA GLU A 37 14.69 5.30 10.36
C GLU A 37 14.52 5.71 11.83
N GLU A 38 14.39 4.77 12.77
CA GLU A 38 14.39 5.11 14.22
C GLU A 38 15.65 5.89 14.63
N ARG A 39 16.84 5.46 14.19
CA ARG A 39 18.11 6.15 14.50
C ARG A 39 18.24 7.53 13.85
N PHE A 40 17.61 7.76 12.70
CA PHE A 40 17.55 9.07 12.06
C PHE A 40 16.81 10.08 12.95
N TYR A 41 15.60 9.74 13.40
CA TYR A 41 14.82 10.59 14.29
C TYR A 41 15.50 10.75 15.67
N GLU A 42 16.09 9.69 16.23
CA GLU A 42 16.86 9.78 17.49
C GLU A 42 18.09 10.70 17.38
N ASN A 43 18.83 10.66 16.27
CA ASN A 43 19.97 11.56 16.04
C ASN A 43 19.48 13.01 15.87
N ARG A 44 18.41 13.26 15.10
CA ARG A 44 17.85 14.61 14.96
C ARG A 44 17.38 15.19 16.30
N ILE A 45 16.69 14.40 17.13
CA ILE A 45 16.34 14.75 18.52
C ILE A 45 17.58 15.13 19.34
N TYR A 46 18.67 14.36 19.23
CA TYR A 46 19.92 14.65 19.92
C TYR A 46 20.55 15.98 19.45
N GLN A 47 20.61 16.23 18.14
CA GLN A 47 21.14 17.49 17.59
C GLN A 47 20.31 18.71 18.02
N ILE A 48 18.98 18.61 18.01
CA ILE A 48 18.10 19.69 18.47
C ILE A 48 18.34 19.98 19.96
N LYS A 49 18.47 18.95 20.81
CA LYS A 49 18.83 19.11 22.22
C LYS A 49 20.19 19.77 22.44
N LEU A 50 21.18 19.44 21.60
CA LEU A 50 22.50 20.08 21.65
C LEU A 50 22.42 21.57 21.25
N GLN A 51 21.60 21.91 20.26
CA GLN A 51 21.34 23.30 19.86
C GLN A 51 20.60 24.09 20.94
N MET A 52 19.58 23.50 21.59
CA MET A 52 18.89 24.14 22.73
C MET A 52 19.84 24.44 23.90
N ALA A 53 20.76 23.53 24.21
CA ALA A 53 21.76 23.74 25.26
C ALA A 53 22.76 24.88 24.96
N GLN A 54 22.82 25.34 23.71
CA GLN A 54 23.68 26.45 23.25
C GLN A 54 22.87 27.71 22.93
N ALA A 55 21.53 27.62 22.87
CA ALA A 55 20.66 28.74 22.56
C ALA A 55 20.67 29.77 23.70
N THR A 56 20.84 31.04 23.34
CA THR A 56 20.86 32.18 24.29
C THR A 56 19.71 33.16 24.06
N ASP A 57 18.92 32.95 23.01
CA ASP A 57 17.73 33.73 22.67
C ASP A 57 16.46 32.92 22.96
N GLU A 58 15.46 33.56 23.59
CA GLU A 58 14.20 32.93 23.96
C GLU A 58 13.35 32.57 22.73
N GLN A 59 13.37 33.39 21.67
CA GLN A 59 12.60 33.09 20.45
C GLN A 59 13.17 31.88 19.71
N GLN A 60 14.50 31.78 19.60
CA GLN A 60 15.19 30.62 19.07
C GLN A 60 14.91 29.36 19.91
N LEU A 61 14.86 29.48 21.24
CA LEU A 61 14.58 28.35 22.14
C LEU A 61 13.17 27.79 21.93
N VAL A 62 12.15 28.65 21.82
CA VAL A 62 10.76 28.23 21.54
C VAL A 62 10.65 27.49 20.20
N LEU A 63 11.32 27.99 19.15
CA LEU A 63 11.34 27.33 17.84
C LEU A 63 12.03 25.95 17.88
N LEU A 64 13.10 25.81 18.66
CA LEU A 64 13.78 24.53 18.87
C LEU A 64 12.94 23.55 19.71
N GLU A 65 12.16 24.04 20.67
CA GLU A 65 11.25 23.25 21.49
C GLU A 65 10.07 22.70 20.67
N GLU A 66 9.48 23.51 19.79
CA GLU A 66 8.47 23.07 18.80
C GLU A 66 9.05 21.99 17.87
N MET A 67 10.24 22.24 17.31
CA MET A 67 10.93 21.28 16.43
C MET A 67 11.28 19.97 17.15
N LEU A 68 11.69 20.04 18.42
CA LEU A 68 11.94 18.86 19.24
C LEU A 68 10.66 18.05 19.47
N SER A 69 9.55 18.73 19.81
CA SER A 69 8.26 18.10 20.04
C SER A 69 7.76 17.37 18.79
N GLN A 70 7.86 18.02 17.63
CA GLN A 70 7.53 17.41 16.33
C GLN A 70 8.39 16.17 16.05
N GLU A 71 9.70 16.24 16.27
CA GLU A 71 10.60 15.13 15.97
C GLU A 71 10.42 13.93 16.94
N ILE A 72 10.04 14.19 18.20
CA ILE A 72 9.65 13.15 19.16
C ILE A 72 8.36 12.46 18.70
N ALA A 73 7.36 13.21 18.22
CA ALA A 73 6.12 12.63 17.70
C ALA A 73 6.39 11.75 16.47
N ASN A 74 7.24 12.20 15.54
CA ASN A 74 7.65 11.40 14.38
C ASN A 74 8.37 10.10 14.80
N LEU A 75 9.26 10.16 15.80
CA LEU A 75 9.94 8.97 16.34
C LEU A 75 8.95 7.97 16.96
N GLU A 76 7.94 8.46 17.69
CA GLU A 76 6.92 7.62 18.31
C GLU A 76 6.01 6.95 17.27
N GLU A 77 5.62 7.69 16.22
CA GLU A 77 4.86 7.13 15.09
C GLU A 77 5.65 6.01 14.38
N VAL A 78 6.92 6.24 14.04
CA VAL A 78 7.79 5.24 13.43
C VAL A 78 7.94 4.01 14.32
N LYS A 79 8.16 4.19 15.63
CA LYS A 79 8.25 3.07 16.58
C LYS A 79 6.96 2.27 16.67
N GLU A 80 5.80 2.92 16.58
CA GLU A 80 4.52 2.22 16.53
C GLU A 80 4.34 1.46 15.22
N ILE A 81 4.69 2.06 14.07
CA ILE A 81 4.68 1.38 12.75
C ILE A 81 5.57 0.14 12.78
N ASN A 82 6.80 0.26 13.27
CA ASN A 82 7.76 -0.84 13.40
C ASN A 82 7.25 -1.93 14.34
N ARG A 83 6.63 -1.56 15.46
CA ARG A 83 5.95 -2.50 16.38
C ARG A 83 4.79 -3.23 15.69
N GLN A 84 4.02 -2.56 14.84
CA GLN A 84 2.95 -3.19 14.07
C GLN A 84 3.50 -4.11 12.96
N ASN A 85 4.57 -3.72 12.26
CA ASN A 85 5.27 -4.56 11.29
C ASN A 85 5.82 -5.84 11.94
N GLU A 86 6.44 -5.72 13.12
CA GLU A 86 6.96 -6.86 13.88
C GLU A 86 5.83 -7.80 14.35
N LYS A 87 4.68 -7.27 14.79
CA LYS A 87 3.48 -8.08 15.07
C LYS A 87 2.98 -8.80 13.82
N ARG A 88 2.88 -8.11 12.67
CA ARG A 88 2.45 -8.71 11.39
C ARG A 88 3.39 -9.82 10.94
N ARG A 89 4.71 -9.60 10.99
CA ARG A 89 5.72 -10.62 10.68
C ARG A 89 5.61 -11.82 11.60
N ARG A 90 5.52 -11.63 12.93
CA ARG A 90 5.31 -12.73 13.88
C ARG A 90 4.03 -13.52 13.56
N MET A 91 2.90 -12.86 13.35
CA MET A 91 1.64 -13.52 12.98
C MET A 91 1.75 -14.33 11.69
N MET A 92 2.43 -13.82 10.66
CA MET A 92 2.63 -14.52 9.38
C MET A 92 3.35 -15.86 9.55
N TYR A 93 4.29 -15.98 10.49
CA TYR A 93 4.93 -17.26 10.82
C TYR A 93 4.07 -18.16 11.71
N PHE A 94 3.24 -17.62 12.62
CA PHE A 94 2.37 -18.44 13.48
C PHE A 94 1.16 -19.05 12.75
N ILE A 95 0.58 -18.36 11.77
CA ILE A 95 -0.59 -18.81 11.00
C ILE A 95 -0.43 -20.23 10.38
N PRO A 96 0.66 -20.57 9.66
CA PRO A 96 0.83 -21.91 9.11
C PRO A 96 0.94 -23.00 10.18
N PHE A 97 1.60 -22.74 11.32
CA PHE A 97 1.63 -23.72 12.43
C PHE A 97 0.21 -23.97 12.97
N ILE A 98 -0.57 -22.91 13.18
CA ILE A 98 -1.96 -23.00 13.66
C ILE A 98 -2.83 -23.83 12.68
N LEU A 99 -2.69 -23.59 11.36
CA LEU A 99 -3.37 -24.38 10.34
C LEU A 99 -2.98 -25.87 10.36
N CYS A 100 -1.68 -26.17 10.50
CA CYS A 100 -1.21 -27.55 10.64
C CYS A 100 -1.77 -28.23 11.90
N PHE A 101 -1.87 -27.51 13.03
CA PHE A 101 -2.51 -28.04 14.24
C PHE A 101 -3.99 -28.35 14.04
N PHE A 102 -4.76 -27.49 13.35
CA PHE A 102 -6.16 -27.77 13.03
C PHE A 102 -6.32 -28.98 12.11
N ILE A 103 -5.47 -29.12 11.09
CA ILE A 103 -5.48 -30.29 10.18
C ILE A 103 -5.17 -31.56 10.97
N PHE A 104 -4.12 -31.57 11.80
CA PHE A 104 -3.76 -32.71 12.63
C PHE A 104 -4.87 -33.09 13.63
N TYR A 105 -5.45 -32.10 14.31
CA TYR A 105 -6.55 -32.30 15.26
C TYR A 105 -7.80 -32.89 14.59
N SER A 106 -8.17 -32.39 13.39
CA SER A 106 -9.28 -32.94 12.62
C SER A 106 -9.02 -34.39 12.17
N SER A 107 -7.78 -34.70 11.76
CA SER A 107 -7.36 -36.06 11.42
C SER A 107 -7.44 -37.00 12.63
N CYS A 108 -6.99 -36.57 13.81
CA CYS A 108 -7.12 -37.34 15.05
C CYS A 108 -8.57 -37.62 15.44
N ILE A 109 -9.48 -36.65 15.28
CA ILE A 109 -10.92 -36.85 15.55
C ILE A 109 -11.50 -37.90 14.60
N VAL A 110 -11.21 -37.81 13.30
CA VAL A 110 -11.68 -38.80 12.31
C VAL A 110 -11.12 -40.19 12.64
N HIS A 111 -9.85 -40.28 13.02
CA HIS A 111 -9.19 -41.55 13.34
C HIS A 111 -9.71 -42.18 14.65
N LEU A 112 -10.15 -41.36 15.61
CA LEU A 112 -10.82 -41.81 16.83
C LEU A 112 -12.18 -42.44 16.48
N ILE A 113 -13.04 -41.71 15.73
CA ILE A 113 -14.37 -42.17 15.32
C ILE A 113 -14.31 -43.44 14.47
N TYR A 114 -13.35 -43.55 13.54
CA TYR A 114 -13.20 -44.74 12.70
C TYR A 114 -12.66 -45.98 13.45
N SER A 115 -11.93 -45.79 14.55
CA SER A 115 -11.39 -46.91 15.33
C SER A 115 -12.47 -47.71 16.08
N GLU A 116 -13.62 -47.08 16.34
CA GLU A 116 -14.71 -47.64 17.14
C GLU A 116 -15.58 -48.64 16.34
N GLN A 117 -15.65 -48.51 15.01
CA GLN A 117 -16.35 -49.47 14.15
C GLN A 117 -15.62 -50.82 14.03
N LYS A 118 -14.28 -50.82 14.00
CA LYS A 118 -13.49 -52.02 13.65
C LYS A 118 -13.45 -53.10 14.76
N ASN A 119 -13.81 -52.76 15.99
CA ASN A 119 -13.76 -53.69 17.13
C ASN A 119 -15.02 -54.57 17.30
N ASN A 120 -16.04 -54.42 16.43
CA ASN A 120 -17.34 -55.07 16.61
C ASN A 120 -17.63 -56.24 15.63
N GLU A 121 -16.76 -56.52 14.66
CA GLU A 121 -17.04 -57.56 13.63
C GLU A 121 -16.60 -58.98 14.01
N ASP A 122 -15.83 -59.17 15.09
CA ASP A 122 -15.25 -60.48 15.46
C ASP A 122 -16.05 -61.25 16.54
N LYS A 123 -17.38 -61.24 16.42
CA LYS A 123 -18.28 -62.12 17.20
C LYS A 123 -19.24 -62.91 16.33
N THR A 124 -18.65 -63.93 15.70
CA THR A 124 -19.25 -65.24 15.42
C THR A 124 -20.59 -65.26 14.67
N ALA A 125 -20.50 -65.55 13.37
CA ALA A 125 -21.57 -66.22 12.65
C ALA A 125 -21.91 -67.58 13.28
N ILE A 126 -23.18 -68.00 13.18
CA ILE A 126 -23.66 -69.40 13.08
C ILE A 126 -25.18 -69.39 12.79
N LEU A 127 -25.68 -70.40 12.06
CA LEU A 127 -27.09 -70.74 11.75
C LEU A 127 -27.87 -69.98 10.64
N ASN A 128 -27.57 -70.38 9.41
CA ASN A 128 -28.49 -71.06 8.48
C ASN A 128 -29.93 -70.52 8.21
N ASN A 129 -30.07 -69.96 7.01
CA ASN A 129 -30.86 -70.51 5.88
C ASN A 129 -32.42 -70.55 5.91
N SER A 130 -33.00 -69.79 4.97
CA SER A 130 -34.25 -70.01 4.22
C SER A 130 -35.64 -69.97 4.89
N SER A 131 -36.30 -68.81 4.72
CA SER A 131 -37.63 -68.61 4.10
C SER A 131 -38.83 -69.54 4.43
N ASN A 132 -39.95 -68.97 4.94
CA ASN A 132 -41.14 -68.63 4.12
C ASN A 132 -42.33 -68.04 4.92
N VAL A 133 -43.23 -67.29 4.23
CA VAL A 133 -44.71 -67.16 4.46
C VAL A 133 -45.19 -66.57 5.82
N VAL A 134 -46.15 -65.64 5.97
CA VAL A 134 -46.95 -64.66 5.20
C VAL A 134 -48.00 -64.08 6.18
N SER A 135 -48.33 -62.78 6.11
CA SER A 135 -49.50 -62.11 6.75
C SER A 135 -49.50 -62.01 8.32
N SER A 136 -50.22 -61.08 8.97
CA SER A 136 -51.20 -60.08 8.51
C SER A 136 -51.25 -58.78 9.36
N THR A 137 -51.58 -57.67 8.68
CA THR A 137 -52.47 -56.55 9.08
C THR A 137 -52.40 -55.87 10.46
N SER A 138 -52.07 -54.57 10.43
CA SER A 138 -52.86 -53.43 10.98
C SER A 138 -52.31 -52.11 10.37
N THR A 139 -53.01 -51.31 9.54
CA THR A 139 -54.02 -50.25 9.87
C THR A 139 -53.59 -49.29 11.00
N SER A 140 -53.71 -47.96 10.96
CA SER A 140 -54.30 -46.96 10.02
C SER A 140 -54.12 -45.52 10.58
N SER A 141 -54.14 -44.37 9.87
CA SER A 141 -54.04 -44.00 8.43
C SER A 141 -54.19 -42.46 8.18
N THR A 142 -53.43 -41.86 7.23
CA THR A 142 -53.73 -40.59 6.48
C THR A 142 -53.72 -39.22 7.24
N LYS A 143 -53.63 -38.01 6.64
CA LYS A 143 -53.89 -37.42 5.28
C LYS A 143 -52.79 -36.39 4.89
N GLN A 144 -52.42 -36.08 3.63
CA GLN A 144 -53.17 -35.55 2.44
C GLN A 144 -53.76 -34.15 2.73
N ALA A 145 -53.76 -33.08 1.90
CA ALA A 145 -53.84 -32.87 0.44
C ALA A 145 -53.42 -31.39 0.11
N SER A 146 -53.52 -30.79 -1.10
CA SER A 146 -53.20 -31.17 -2.50
C SER A 146 -53.58 -30.01 -3.46
N LEU A 147 -52.82 -29.79 -4.56
CA LEU A 147 -53.14 -28.96 -5.76
C LEU A 147 -53.30 -27.42 -5.62
N GLY A 148 -52.90 -26.69 -6.68
CA GLY A 148 -53.26 -25.28 -6.89
C GLY A 148 -52.53 -24.64 -8.07
N GLY A 149 -53.18 -24.48 -9.23
CA GLY A 149 -52.59 -23.78 -10.39
C GLY A 149 -53.62 -23.29 -11.42
N ASN A 150 -53.15 -22.36 -12.26
CA ASN A 150 -53.70 -21.79 -13.51
C ASN A 150 -54.61 -20.54 -13.52
N LYS A 151 -54.34 -19.74 -14.57
CA LYS A 151 -55.05 -18.56 -15.15
C LYS A 151 -54.88 -17.22 -14.40
N SER A 152 -54.80 -16.07 -15.08
CA SER A 152 -55.23 -15.75 -16.46
C SER A 152 -54.17 -15.06 -17.35
N GLN A 153 -54.39 -15.14 -18.66
CA GLN A 153 -53.79 -14.26 -19.67
C GLN A 153 -54.43 -12.86 -19.60
N ASP A 154 -53.71 -11.84 -20.06
CA ASP A 154 -54.30 -10.92 -21.05
C ASP A 154 -53.26 -10.29 -21.99
N LYS A 155 -53.72 -9.77 -23.13
CA LYS A 155 -52.92 -9.46 -24.33
C LYS A 155 -53.26 -8.06 -24.85
N GLN A 156 -52.30 -7.13 -24.91
CA GLN A 156 -52.40 -6.03 -25.87
C GLN A 156 -51.06 -5.49 -26.39
N THR A 157 -50.98 -5.41 -27.71
CA THR A 157 -49.92 -4.75 -28.51
C THR A 157 -50.57 -3.59 -29.28
N SER A 158 -49.76 -2.64 -29.74
CA SER A 158 -50.11 -1.52 -30.64
C SER A 158 -50.79 -0.32 -29.96
N SER A 159 -50.57 0.94 -30.35
CA SER A 159 -49.54 1.59 -31.21
C SER A 159 -49.78 3.11 -31.19
N THR A 160 -48.83 3.92 -31.69
CA THR A 160 -49.00 5.35 -32.08
C THR A 160 -49.34 6.33 -30.93
N THR A 161 -49.03 7.64 -30.96
CA THR A 161 -48.62 8.53 -32.06
C THR A 161 -47.69 9.65 -31.57
N SER A 162 -46.93 10.23 -32.49
CA SER A 162 -46.08 11.42 -32.27
C SER A 162 -46.88 12.67 -31.88
N ALA A 163 -46.35 13.46 -30.94
CA ALA A 163 -46.74 14.87 -30.74
C ALA A 163 -45.49 15.71 -30.43
N SER A 164 -45.12 16.59 -31.36
CA SER A 164 -44.02 17.54 -31.18
C SER A 164 -44.57 18.90 -30.81
N SER A 165 -44.22 19.41 -29.62
CA SER A 165 -43.94 20.84 -29.38
C SER A 165 -43.82 21.16 -27.87
N SER A 166 -42.61 21.43 -27.39
CA SER A 166 -42.27 22.56 -26.51
C SER A 166 -40.83 22.41 -25.98
N SER A 167 -40.00 23.40 -26.28
CA SER A 167 -38.71 23.72 -25.63
C SER A 167 -37.92 22.53 -25.05
N GLN A 168 -37.14 21.83 -25.88
CA GLN A 168 -36.17 20.87 -25.36
C GLN A 168 -35.17 21.59 -24.45
N ILE A 169 -35.24 21.28 -23.16
CA ILE A 169 -34.40 21.86 -22.12
C ILE A 169 -32.99 21.31 -22.33
N SER A 170 -32.15 22.08 -23.03
CA SER A 170 -30.77 21.71 -23.41
C SER A 170 -29.82 21.73 -22.21
N LYS A 171 -30.12 20.95 -21.17
CA LYS A 171 -29.42 20.98 -19.88
C LYS A 171 -28.78 19.65 -19.53
N VAL A 172 -27.60 19.72 -18.94
CA VAL A 172 -26.73 18.58 -18.62
C VAL A 172 -26.34 18.63 -17.15
N TYR A 173 -26.38 17.49 -16.47
CA TYR A 173 -25.94 17.40 -15.07
C TYR A 173 -24.42 17.21 -14.97
N ILE A 174 -23.77 18.04 -14.16
CA ILE A 174 -22.35 17.98 -13.81
C ILE A 174 -22.18 17.12 -12.55
N GLY A 175 -21.43 16.03 -12.66
CA GLY A 175 -21.06 15.18 -11.53
C GLY A 175 -19.77 15.63 -10.86
N ASN A 176 -19.30 14.84 -9.88
CA ASN A 176 -17.93 14.97 -9.39
C ASN A 176 -16.91 14.41 -10.39
N PHE A 177 -15.94 15.23 -10.74
CA PHE A 177 -14.81 14.92 -11.60
C PHE A 177 -13.47 14.91 -10.83
N ILE A 178 -13.43 15.41 -9.60
CA ILE A 178 -12.22 15.42 -8.76
C ILE A 178 -11.77 13.97 -8.53
N GLY A 179 -10.48 13.71 -8.71
CA GLY A 179 -9.90 12.36 -8.63
C GLY A 179 -10.10 11.49 -9.87
N ARG A 180 -10.84 11.92 -10.90
CA ARG A 180 -10.98 11.18 -12.17
C ARG A 180 -9.93 11.62 -13.20
N LYS A 181 -9.63 10.73 -14.17
CA LYS A 181 -8.76 11.08 -15.30
C LYS A 181 -9.44 12.11 -16.21
N SER A 182 -8.67 13.13 -16.60
CA SER A 182 -9.18 14.25 -17.39
C SER A 182 -9.63 13.82 -18.79
N THR A 183 -8.96 12.84 -19.40
CA THR A 183 -9.34 12.22 -20.68
C THR A 183 -10.78 11.69 -20.65
N ASP A 184 -11.14 11.00 -19.58
CA ASP A 184 -12.39 10.25 -19.46
C ASP A 184 -13.54 11.22 -19.17
N VAL A 185 -13.28 12.25 -18.36
CA VAL A 185 -14.23 13.33 -18.08
C VAL A 185 -14.46 14.22 -19.30
N VAL A 186 -13.42 14.54 -20.08
CA VAL A 186 -13.57 15.26 -21.35
C VAL A 186 -14.40 14.43 -22.34
N ALA A 187 -14.19 13.11 -22.42
CA ALA A 187 -15.00 12.22 -23.24
C ALA A 187 -16.48 12.20 -22.78
N GLU A 188 -16.74 12.07 -21.47
CA GLU A 188 -18.10 12.10 -20.89
C GLU A 188 -18.82 13.41 -21.18
N LEU A 189 -18.13 14.56 -21.04
CA LEU A 189 -18.70 15.88 -21.34
C LEU A 189 -19.04 16.02 -22.83
N LYS A 190 -18.16 15.53 -23.73
CA LYS A 190 -18.41 15.53 -25.18
C LYS A 190 -19.56 14.60 -25.57
N GLU A 191 -19.69 13.45 -24.93
CA GLU A 191 -20.84 12.55 -25.10
C GLU A 191 -22.16 13.23 -24.70
N LYS A 192 -22.15 13.92 -23.56
CA LYS A 192 -23.22 14.80 -23.06
C LYS A 192 -23.44 16.09 -23.90
N LYS A 193 -22.83 16.19 -25.08
CA LYS A 193 -22.94 17.30 -26.05
C LYS A 193 -22.36 18.64 -25.59
N VAL A 194 -21.53 18.67 -24.55
CA VAL A 194 -20.78 19.89 -24.19
C VAL A 194 -19.73 20.16 -25.28
N PRO A 195 -19.71 21.37 -25.88
CA PRO A 195 -18.73 21.72 -26.90
C PRO A 195 -17.29 21.70 -26.38
N GLU A 196 -16.38 21.05 -27.10
CA GLU A 196 -14.98 20.87 -26.71
C GLU A 196 -14.23 22.19 -26.53
N ASN A 197 -14.55 23.22 -27.31
CA ASN A 197 -13.99 24.57 -27.18
C ASN A 197 -14.42 25.30 -25.89
N LEU A 198 -15.43 24.79 -25.18
CA LEU A 198 -15.86 25.31 -23.87
C LEU A 198 -15.27 24.49 -22.70
N ILE A 199 -14.50 23.43 -22.97
CA ILE A 199 -13.80 22.67 -21.93
C ILE A 199 -12.33 23.10 -21.92
N LYS A 200 -11.92 23.80 -20.86
CA LYS A 200 -10.55 24.28 -20.66
C LYS A 200 -9.81 23.39 -19.67
N ILE A 201 -8.62 22.95 -20.03
CA ILE A 201 -7.69 22.27 -19.12
C ILE A 201 -6.67 23.29 -18.62
N GLU A 202 -6.44 23.33 -17.30
CA GLU A 202 -5.36 24.09 -16.66
C GLU A 202 -4.46 23.14 -15.87
N GLU A 203 -3.15 23.16 -16.09
CA GLU A 203 -2.24 22.21 -15.44
C GLU A 203 -1.54 22.80 -14.21
N GLU A 204 -1.74 22.16 -13.05
CA GLU A 204 -1.13 22.52 -11.77
C GLU A 204 -0.19 21.41 -11.28
N GLU A 205 0.96 21.78 -10.71
CA GLU A 205 1.89 20.79 -10.16
C GLU A 205 1.31 20.17 -8.89
N SER A 206 1.25 18.83 -8.85
CA SER A 206 0.87 18.07 -7.67
C SER A 206 1.85 16.93 -7.42
N THR A 207 2.11 16.69 -6.14
CA THR A 207 2.80 15.51 -5.61
C THR A 207 1.83 14.49 -5.00
N GLU A 208 0.60 14.90 -4.70
CA GLU A 208 -0.44 14.09 -4.04
C GLU A 208 -1.25 13.25 -5.04
N MET A 209 -1.47 13.79 -6.24
CA MET A 209 -2.37 13.22 -7.24
C MET A 209 -1.60 12.83 -8.50
N GLU A 210 -1.93 11.67 -9.07
CA GLU A 210 -1.30 11.19 -10.31
C GLU A 210 -1.48 12.20 -11.47
N PRO A 211 -0.46 12.39 -12.32
CA PRO A 211 -0.59 13.21 -13.52
C PRO A 211 -1.79 12.81 -14.41
N GLY A 212 -2.45 13.80 -14.99
CA GLY A 212 -3.67 13.63 -15.79
C GLY A 212 -4.95 13.46 -14.96
N THR A 213 -4.88 13.55 -13.63
CA THR A 213 -6.05 13.45 -12.73
C THR A 213 -6.57 14.84 -12.38
N ILE A 214 -7.89 15.03 -12.31
CA ILE A 214 -8.50 16.33 -12.00
C ILE A 214 -8.36 16.64 -10.50
N LEU A 215 -7.79 17.80 -10.20
CA LEU A 215 -7.67 18.38 -8.86
C LEU A 215 -8.92 19.19 -8.49
N ARG A 216 -9.43 19.99 -9.42
CA ARG A 216 -10.54 20.93 -9.21
C ARG A 216 -11.38 21.09 -10.49
N GLN A 217 -12.66 21.41 -10.31
CA GLN A 217 -13.60 21.73 -11.39
C GLN A 217 -14.27 23.09 -11.12
N SER A 218 -14.50 23.89 -12.15
CA SER A 218 -15.10 25.23 -12.00
C SER A 218 -16.61 25.20 -11.69
N LEU A 219 -17.29 24.11 -12.05
CA LEU A 219 -18.71 23.90 -11.79
C LEU A 219 -18.86 22.81 -10.74
N SER A 220 -19.49 23.10 -9.61
CA SER A 220 -19.71 22.12 -8.54
C SER A 220 -20.50 20.92 -9.03
N GLU A 221 -20.28 19.76 -8.41
CA GLU A 221 -21.21 18.62 -8.51
C GLU A 221 -22.63 19.07 -8.17
N GLY A 222 -23.63 18.50 -8.86
CA GLY A 222 -25.03 18.90 -8.71
C GLY A 222 -25.46 20.03 -9.61
N THR A 223 -24.52 20.79 -10.19
CA THR A 223 -24.87 21.91 -11.08
C THR A 223 -25.44 21.42 -12.40
N THR A 224 -26.36 22.22 -12.94
CA THR A 224 -26.95 21.98 -14.25
C THR A 224 -26.33 22.93 -15.28
N TYR A 225 -25.53 22.38 -16.18
CA TYR A 225 -24.95 23.08 -17.32
C TYR A 225 -26.02 23.33 -18.39
N ASP A 226 -25.94 24.47 -19.06
CA ASP A 226 -26.90 24.92 -20.07
C ASP A 226 -26.20 24.98 -21.43
N LEU A 227 -26.48 24.00 -22.29
CA LEU A 227 -25.87 23.85 -23.63
C LEU A 227 -26.21 25.02 -24.57
N SER A 228 -27.22 25.84 -24.26
CA SER A 228 -27.53 27.06 -25.02
C SER A 228 -26.58 28.23 -24.73
N LYS A 229 -25.75 28.12 -23.68
CA LYS A 229 -24.85 29.18 -23.22
C LYS A 229 -23.40 28.77 -23.45
N ALA A 230 -22.60 29.72 -23.93
CA ALA A 230 -21.16 29.56 -24.11
C ALA A 230 -20.37 29.65 -22.78
N THR A 231 -20.82 28.93 -21.75
CA THR A 231 -20.19 28.92 -20.43
C THR A 231 -18.99 27.97 -20.43
N GLN A 232 -17.82 28.46 -20.04
CA GLN A 232 -16.61 27.64 -19.98
C GLN A 232 -16.60 26.74 -18.73
N ILE A 233 -16.27 25.46 -18.93
CA ILE A 233 -15.94 24.51 -17.87
C ILE A 233 -14.42 24.46 -17.77
N VAL A 234 -13.86 24.80 -16.62
CA VAL A 234 -12.41 24.69 -16.36
C VAL A 234 -12.17 23.48 -15.47
N LEU A 235 -11.27 22.60 -15.90
CA LEU A 235 -10.77 21.46 -15.15
C LEU A 235 -9.30 21.73 -14.83
N THR A 236 -8.98 21.91 -13.55
CA THR A 236 -7.58 21.94 -13.10
C THR A 236 -7.09 20.50 -12.99
N VAL A 237 -6.04 20.16 -13.74
CA VAL A 237 -5.48 18.81 -13.86
C VAL A 237 -4.10 18.78 -13.24
N ALA A 238 -3.81 17.73 -12.48
CA ALA A 238 -2.50 17.45 -11.94
C ALA A 238 -1.51 17.20 -13.09
N LYS A 239 -0.42 17.96 -13.12
CA LYS A 239 0.81 17.59 -13.82
C LYS A 239 1.87 17.17 -12.80
N LYS A 240 2.83 16.37 -13.25
CA LYS A 240 3.96 15.92 -12.42
C LYS A 240 4.72 17.14 -11.91
N ALA A 241 4.81 17.28 -10.58
CA ALA A 241 5.69 18.26 -9.96
C ALA A 241 7.12 18.12 -10.50
N VAL A 242 7.70 19.24 -10.94
CA VAL A 242 9.11 19.31 -11.35
C VAL A 242 9.98 19.98 -10.29
N THR A 243 9.38 20.72 -9.35
CA THR A 243 10.07 21.26 -8.18
C THR A 243 9.55 20.67 -6.88
N VAL A 244 10.46 20.35 -5.97
CA VAL A 244 10.17 19.89 -4.60
C VAL A 244 11.08 20.61 -3.61
N GLN A 245 10.74 20.61 -2.32
CA GLN A 245 11.61 21.16 -1.27
C GLN A 245 12.65 20.12 -0.87
N MET A 246 13.91 20.56 -0.74
CA MET A 246 15.02 19.70 -0.31
C MET A 246 14.84 19.26 1.15
N PRO A 247 14.84 17.96 1.48
CA PRO A 247 14.81 17.49 2.86
C PRO A 247 16.13 17.79 3.60
N ASN A 248 16.11 17.68 4.93
CA ASN A 248 17.33 17.74 5.75
C ASN A 248 17.89 16.33 5.99
N TYR A 249 19.10 16.09 5.49
CA TYR A 249 19.82 14.84 5.66
C TYR A 249 21.02 14.95 6.62
N ILE A 250 21.34 16.13 7.16
CA ILE A 250 22.46 16.29 8.08
C ILE A 250 22.25 15.38 9.31
N GLY A 251 23.23 14.52 9.61
CA GLY A 251 23.15 13.47 10.64
C GLY A 251 22.67 12.10 10.15
N SER A 252 22.21 11.97 8.90
CA SER A 252 21.73 10.70 8.32
C SER A 252 22.87 9.80 7.83
N SER A 253 22.60 8.50 7.63
CA SER A 253 23.48 7.64 6.83
C SER A 253 23.45 8.05 5.35
N LEU A 254 24.56 7.82 4.63
CA LEU A 254 24.60 7.95 3.17
C LEU A 254 23.53 7.09 2.49
N GLU A 255 23.31 5.88 2.98
CA GLU A 255 22.38 4.90 2.41
C GLU A 255 20.93 5.40 2.51
N PHE A 256 20.48 5.78 3.71
CA PHE A 256 19.17 6.41 3.92
C PHE A 256 18.99 7.65 3.04
N THR A 257 20.01 8.52 2.99
CA THR A 257 19.99 9.76 2.20
C THR A 257 19.80 9.46 0.71
N LYS A 258 20.59 8.54 0.14
CA LYS A 258 20.50 8.16 -1.28
C LYS A 258 19.16 7.48 -1.58
N ASN A 259 18.68 6.62 -0.68
CA ASN A 259 17.41 5.92 -0.84
C ASN A 259 16.23 6.91 -0.82
N ASN A 260 16.19 7.83 0.13
CA ASN A 260 15.14 8.83 0.26
C ASN A 260 15.16 9.82 -0.92
N LEU A 261 16.33 10.34 -1.32
CA LEU A 261 16.48 11.21 -2.49
C LEU A 261 15.95 10.57 -3.78
N THR A 262 16.19 9.28 -3.97
CA THR A 262 15.81 8.58 -5.21
C THR A 262 14.37 8.08 -5.22
N GLN A 263 13.91 7.48 -4.11
CA GLN A 263 12.59 6.84 -4.05
C GLN A 263 11.47 7.80 -3.60
N ILE A 264 11.74 8.68 -2.63
CA ILE A 264 10.72 9.56 -2.03
C ILE A 264 10.72 10.93 -2.72
N VAL A 265 11.90 11.54 -2.86
CA VAL A 265 12.03 12.86 -3.52
C VAL A 265 12.01 12.74 -5.05
N GLY A 266 12.32 11.56 -5.60
CA GLY A 266 12.28 11.30 -7.04
C GLY A 266 13.44 11.88 -7.85
N VAL A 267 14.57 12.17 -7.19
CA VAL A 267 15.80 12.68 -7.81
C VAL A 267 16.51 11.53 -8.53
N LYS A 268 16.95 11.75 -9.77
CA LYS A 268 17.75 10.77 -10.50
C LYS A 268 19.11 10.59 -9.85
N GLU A 269 19.60 9.36 -9.71
CA GLU A 269 20.94 9.08 -9.15
C GLU A 269 22.06 9.87 -9.84
N ALA A 270 22.01 10.02 -11.17
CA ALA A 270 22.98 10.81 -11.93
C ALA A 270 23.01 12.31 -11.57
N ASN A 271 22.00 12.81 -10.84
CA ASN A 271 21.95 14.17 -10.32
C ASN A 271 22.49 14.28 -8.87
N ILE A 272 22.92 13.18 -8.26
CA ILE A 272 23.44 13.13 -6.88
C ILE A 272 24.98 12.95 -6.93
N GLU A 273 25.72 13.91 -6.41
CA GLU A 273 27.16 13.89 -6.20
C GLU A 273 27.46 13.58 -4.72
N ILE A 274 28.30 12.58 -4.46
CA ILE A 274 28.77 12.25 -3.11
C ILE A 274 30.21 12.74 -2.97
N VAL A 275 30.51 13.47 -1.89
CA VAL A 275 31.86 13.97 -1.57
C VAL A 275 32.27 13.54 -0.17
N GLU A 276 33.47 12.99 -0.05
CA GLU A 276 34.04 12.58 1.23
C GLU A 276 34.77 13.76 1.88
N VAL A 277 34.54 14.01 3.17
CA VAL A 277 35.22 15.07 3.94
C VAL A 277 35.79 14.54 5.24
N GLY A 278 37.03 14.95 5.54
CA GLY A 278 37.81 14.48 6.70
C GLY A 278 37.49 15.16 8.04
N SER A 279 36.51 16.06 8.09
CA SER A 279 36.17 16.87 9.27
C SER A 279 34.68 16.81 9.57
N ALA A 280 34.33 16.52 10.82
CA ALA A 280 32.97 16.49 11.33
C ALA A 280 32.96 16.85 12.83
N PRO A 281 31.79 17.17 13.42
CA PRO A 281 31.63 17.26 14.87
C PRO A 281 32.10 15.99 15.58
N GLU A 282 32.63 16.13 16.79
CA GLU A 282 33.07 14.98 17.60
C GLU A 282 31.91 14.01 17.86
N GLY A 283 32.17 12.71 17.79
CA GLY A 283 31.16 11.65 17.87
C GLY A 283 30.40 11.35 16.56
N THR A 284 30.66 12.07 15.46
CA THR A 284 30.08 11.74 14.15
C THR A 284 30.61 10.40 13.63
N ALA A 285 29.72 9.51 13.18
CA ALA A 285 30.09 8.22 12.61
C ALA A 285 30.58 8.35 11.14
N GLU A 286 31.46 7.44 10.71
CA GLU A 286 31.86 7.36 9.30
C GLU A 286 30.64 7.06 8.41
N GLY A 287 30.55 7.72 7.26
CA GLY A 287 29.41 7.61 6.34
C GLY A 287 28.20 8.48 6.72
N THR A 288 28.25 9.23 7.84
CA THR A 288 27.22 10.22 8.19
C THR A 288 27.31 11.46 7.30
N VAL A 289 26.17 11.95 6.82
CA VAL A 289 26.06 13.21 6.08
C VAL A 289 26.31 14.40 7.00
N VAL A 290 27.30 15.23 6.66
CA VAL A 290 27.68 16.43 7.43
C VAL A 290 27.34 17.73 6.73
N SER A 291 27.12 17.71 5.41
CA SER A 291 26.55 18.86 4.69
C SER A 291 25.84 18.43 3.42
N GLN A 292 24.97 19.31 2.93
CA GLN A 292 24.20 19.11 1.70
C GLN A 292 24.08 20.43 0.94
N THR A 293 23.93 20.31 -0.38
CA THR A 293 23.53 21.41 -1.28
C THR A 293 22.57 20.83 -2.33
N PRO A 294 21.36 21.37 -2.56
CA PRO A 294 20.74 22.50 -1.87
C PRO A 294 20.58 22.30 -0.35
N LYS A 295 20.40 23.39 0.39
CA LYS A 295 20.09 23.36 1.82
C LYS A 295 18.67 22.87 2.05
N ALA A 296 18.38 22.40 3.26
CA ALA A 296 17.02 22.03 3.64
C ALA A 296 16.04 23.19 3.39
N GLY A 297 14.89 22.89 2.76
CA GLY A 297 13.88 23.88 2.37
C GLY A 297 14.17 24.68 1.09
N GLU A 298 15.33 24.52 0.45
CA GLU A 298 15.58 25.09 -0.88
C GLU A 298 14.89 24.27 -1.99
N LYS A 299 14.52 24.91 -3.10
CA LYS A 299 13.82 24.26 -4.22
C LYS A 299 14.77 23.40 -5.07
N VAL A 300 14.39 22.15 -5.30
CA VAL A 300 15.06 21.17 -6.16
C VAL A 300 14.25 20.99 -7.44
N ASP A 301 14.81 21.35 -8.59
CA ASP A 301 14.30 20.93 -9.91
C ASP A 301 14.75 19.48 -10.14
N LEU A 302 13.80 18.53 -10.14
CA LEU A 302 14.05 17.09 -10.25
C LEU A 302 14.75 16.68 -11.56
N LYS A 303 14.74 17.53 -12.58
CA LYS A 303 15.40 17.29 -13.87
C LYS A 303 16.78 17.95 -13.93
N ARG A 304 16.98 19.10 -13.28
CA ARG A 304 18.15 19.97 -13.48
C ARG A 304 19.06 20.15 -12.27
N THR A 305 18.51 20.19 -11.05
CA THR A 305 19.30 20.45 -9.85
C THR A 305 20.29 19.30 -9.61
N ARG A 306 21.58 19.65 -9.49
CA ARG A 306 22.60 18.75 -8.93
C ARG A 306 22.53 18.85 -7.42
N ILE A 307 22.40 17.70 -6.76
CA ILE A 307 22.46 17.59 -5.31
C ILE A 307 23.86 17.10 -4.94
N LYS A 308 24.50 17.80 -4.01
CA LYS A 308 25.79 17.42 -3.43
C LYS A 308 25.57 17.01 -1.98
N ILE A 309 25.99 15.81 -1.62
CA ILE A 309 25.95 15.27 -0.26
C ILE A 309 27.39 15.05 0.20
N SER A 310 27.79 15.72 1.26
CA SER A 310 29.11 15.53 1.86
C SER A 310 29.02 14.58 3.05
N ILE A 311 29.78 13.49 3.03
CA ILE A 311 29.83 12.47 4.08
C ILE A 311 31.13 12.56 4.87
N TYR A 312 31.05 12.33 6.17
CA TYR A 312 32.25 12.22 7.00
C TYR A 312 32.99 10.91 6.69
N LYS A 313 34.29 11.04 6.42
CA LYS A 313 35.20 9.92 6.29
C LYS A 313 36.54 10.31 6.91
N PRO A 314 36.92 9.77 8.08
CA PRO A 314 38.15 10.16 8.75
C PRO A 314 39.36 9.81 7.86
N ASN A 315 40.27 10.76 7.70
CA ASN A 315 41.59 10.45 7.15
C ASN A 315 42.32 9.55 8.16
N ASN A 316 42.51 8.28 7.80
CA ASN A 316 43.17 7.27 8.63
C ASN A 316 44.70 7.50 8.71
N THR A 317 45.10 8.62 9.30
CA THR A 317 46.48 8.97 9.64
C THR A 317 46.57 9.24 11.14
N GLN A 318 46.84 8.15 11.88
CA GLN A 318 47.27 8.08 13.28
C GLN A 318 46.28 8.52 14.39
N THR A 319 45.56 7.54 14.95
CA THR A 319 45.21 7.53 16.39
C THR A 319 45.17 6.12 17.00
N SER A 320 46.28 5.39 16.89
CA SER A 320 46.54 4.24 17.77
C SER A 320 47.38 4.66 18.98
N GLN A 321 46.85 5.53 19.86
CA GLN A 321 47.42 5.75 21.20
C GLN A 321 46.47 6.48 22.17
N SER A 322 45.59 5.71 22.82
CA SER A 322 45.03 6.06 24.13
C SER A 322 44.78 4.78 24.96
N ARG A 323 45.88 4.13 25.33
CA ARG A 323 45.90 3.08 26.36
C ARG A 323 46.71 3.62 27.53
N SER A 324 46.28 3.32 28.76
CA SER A 324 46.64 3.98 30.03
C SER A 324 45.76 5.22 30.30
N ARG A 325 45.20 5.40 31.50
CA ARG A 325 45.57 4.79 32.79
C ARG A 325 44.36 4.41 33.64
#